data_AF-X1LRL5-F1
#
_entry.id   AF-X1LRL5-F1
#
_cell.length_a   1.000
_cell.length_b   1.000
_cell.length_c   1.000
_cell.angle_alpha   90.00
_cell.angle_beta   90.00
_cell.angle_gamma   90.00
#
_symmetry.space_group_name_H-M   'P 1'
#
loop_
_entity.id
_entity.type
_entity.pdbx_description
1 polymer ?
#
loop_
_entity_poly.entity_id
_entity_poly.type
_entity_poly.pdbx_seq_one_letter_code
_entity_poly.pdbx_strand_id
1 'polypeptide(L)' 'MFDEAKIRTAVASIIKAIGEDPKREGLVGTPARVAEMYAELFAGLDKDPKEEMTVGYELGHREMV' A
#
# COMPACT_ATOMS: atom_id res chain seq x y z
N MET A 1 -2.79 -10.68 6.17
CA MET A 1 -1.65 -10.34 7.07
C MET A 1 -0.46 -9.85 6.27
N PHE A 2 -0.11 -8.58 6.45
CA PHE A 2 0.98 -7.90 5.77
C PHE A 2 2.35 -8.26 6.38
N ASP A 3 3.36 -8.58 5.56
CA ASP A 3 4.71 -8.98 6.00
C ASP A 3 5.74 -7.92 5.60
N GLU A 4 5.93 -6.93 6.48
CA GLU A 4 6.81 -5.78 6.23
C GLU A 4 8.27 -6.19 6.01
N ALA A 5 8.75 -7.17 6.77
CA ALA A 5 10.13 -7.63 6.71
C ALA A 5 10.44 -8.25 5.32
N LYS A 6 9.54 -9.10 4.81
CA LYS A 6 9.70 -9.65 3.45
C LYS A 6 9.66 -8.58 2.38
N ILE A 7 8.79 -7.58 2.51
CA ILE A 7 8.72 -6.47 1.54
C ILE A 7 10.01 -5.66 1.54
N ARG A 8 10.56 -5.33 2.71
CA ARG A 8 11.86 -4.64 2.81
C ARG A 8 12.96 -5.43 2.09
N THR A 9 13.06 -6.75 2.31
CA THR A 9 14.03 -7.59 1.62
C THR A 9 13.80 -7.65 0.11
N ALA A 10 12.55 -7.73 -0.33
CA ALA A 10 12.19 -7.73 -1.75
C ALA A 10 12.57 -6.41 -2.43
N VAL A 11 12.26 -5.27 -1.80
CA VAL A 11 12.58 -3.93 -2.33
C VAL A 11 14.09 -3.72 -2.41
N ALA A 12 14.84 -4.14 -1.38
CA ALA A 12 16.31 -4.11 -1.44
C ALA A 12 16.85 -4.98 -2.60
N SER A 13 16.20 -6.12 -2.87
CA SER A 13 16.55 -7.00 -3.98
C SER A 13 16.24 -6.37 -5.34
N ILE A 14 15.11 -5.66 -5.48
CA ILE A 14 14.74 -4.91 -6.68
C ILE A 14 15.76 -3.81 -6.96
N ILE A 15 16.12 -3.01 -5.94
CA ILE A 15 17.14 -1.96 -6.06
C ILE A 15 18.45 -2.54 -6.58
N LYS A 16 18.89 -3.66 -6.02
CA LYS A 16 20.11 -4.33 -6.48
C LYS A 16 19.97 -4.87 -7.92
N ALA A 17 18.81 -5.42 -8.27
CA ALA A 17 18.56 -6.00 -9.58
C ALA A 17 18.56 -4.96 -10.71
N ILE A 18 18.21 -3.70 -10.42
CA ILE A 18 18.27 -2.60 -11.38
C ILE A 18 19.66 -1.94 -11.49
N GLY A 19 20.66 -2.46 -10.77
CA GLY A 19 22.04 -1.96 -10.81
C GLY A 19 22.37 -0.84 -9.83
N GLU A 20 21.47 -0.51 -8.90
CA GLU A 20 21.69 0.52 -7.86
C GLU A 20 22.31 -0.08 -6.59
N ASP A 21 23.02 0.76 -5.82
CA ASP A 21 23.55 0.37 -4.50
C ASP A 21 22.51 0.66 -3.39
N PRO A 22 21.90 -0.36 -2.76
CA PRO A 22 20.95 -0.16 -1.67
C PRO A 22 21.58 0.44 -0.41
N LYS A 23 22.91 0.49 -0.28
CA LYS A 23 23.61 1.10 0.87
C LYS A 23 23.91 2.58 0.67
N ARG A 24 23.68 3.16 -0.51
CA ARG A 24 23.89 4.60 -0.72
C ARG A 24 22.95 5.42 0.16
N GLU A 25 23.41 6.59 0.60
CA GLU A 25 22.69 7.47 1.54
C GLU A 25 21.22 7.69 1.14
N GLY A 26 20.97 7.96 -0.15
CA GLY A 26 19.61 8.19 -0.67
C GLY A 26 18.71 6.95 -0.77
N LEU A 27 19.23 5.73 -0.58
CA LEU A 27 18.45 4.48 -0.70
C LEU A 27 18.39 3.62 0.55
N VAL A 28 19.27 3.83 1.54
CA VAL A 28 19.30 2.98 2.74
C VAL A 28 17.95 2.92 3.46
N GLY A 29 17.18 4.01 3.43
CA GLY A 29 15.82 4.08 3.98
C GLY A 29 14.70 3.74 2.99
N THR A 30 14.98 3.51 1.71
CA THR A 30 13.96 3.25 0.68
C THR A 30 13.17 1.96 0.92
N PRO A 31 13.80 0.81 1.26
CA PRO A 31 13.03 -0.41 1.54
C PRO A 31 12.00 -0.25 2.66
N ALA A 32 12.34 0.51 3.71
CA ALA A 32 11.43 0.80 4.82
C ALA A 32 10.23 1.64 4.36
N ARG A 33 10.50 2.79 3.71
CA ARG A 33 9.45 3.69 3.22
C ARG A 33 8.50 3.04 2.23
N VAL A 34 9.01 2.15 1.37
CA VAL A 34 8.16 1.40 0.42
C VAL A 34 7.29 0.38 1.16
N ALA A 35 7.82 -0.29 2.19
CA ALA A 35 7.01 -1.20 2.99
C ALA A 35 5.90 -0.46 3.76
N GLU A 36 6.20 0.72 4.34
CA GLU A 36 5.21 1.59 4.97
C GLU A 36 4.12 2.03 3.97
N MET A 37 4.53 2.49 2.78
CA MET A 37 3.60 2.85 1.71
C MET A 37 2.72 1.67 1.28
N TYR A 38 3.27 0.47 1.13
CA TYR A 38 2.50 -0.73 0.78
C TYR A 38 1.53 -1.14 1.89
N ALA A 39 1.87 -0.92 3.17
CA ALA A 39 0.95 -1.16 4.26
C ALA A 39 -0.30 -0.28 4.14
N GLU A 40 -0.14 0.99 3.75
CA GLU A 40 -1.24 1.92 3.52
C GLU A 40 -2.05 1.57 2.27
N LEU A 41 -1.38 1.40 1.12
CA LEU A 41 -2.06 1.12 -0.16
C LEU A 41 -2.85 -0.19 -0.14
N PHE A 42 -2.36 -1.19 0.59
CA PHE A 42 -2.99 -2.51 0.68
C PHE A 42 -3.80 -2.73 1.97
N ALA A 43 -4.01 -1.69 2.79
CA ALA A 43 -4.76 -1.77 4.03
C ALA A 43 -6.21 -2.28 3.85
N GLY A 44 -6.76 -2.16 2.64
CA GLY A 44 -8.11 -2.61 2.30
C GLY A 44 -8.23 -4.09 1.90
N LEU A 45 -7.13 -4.81 1.64
CA LEU A 45 -7.21 -6.20 1.14
C LEU A 45 -7.85 -7.17 2.14
N ASP A 46 -7.67 -6.90 3.44
CA ASP A 46 -8.21 -7.70 4.54
C ASP A 46 -9.51 -7.09 5.13
N LYS A 47 -10.16 -6.13 4.43
CA LYS A 47 -11.39 -5.45 4.88
C LYS A 47 -12.59 -5.77 3.98
N ASP A 48 -13.80 -5.81 4.56
CA ASP A 48 -15.04 -5.83 3.78
C ASP A 48 -15.45 -4.39 3.40
N PRO A 49 -15.48 -4.01 2.12
CA PRO A 49 -15.87 -2.66 1.70
C PRO A 49 -17.30 -2.28 2.10
N LYS A 50 -18.18 -3.24 2.40
CA LYS A 50 -19.53 -2.97 2.90
C LYS A 50 -19.53 -2.31 4.28
N GLU A 51 -18.51 -2.58 5.10
CA GLU A 51 -18.40 -1.98 6.43
C GLU A 51 -18.15 -0.46 6.35
N GLU A 52 -17.58 0.03 5.24
CA GLU A 52 -17.39 1.46 4.98
C GLU A 52 -18.68 2.15 4.48
N MET A 53 -19.71 1.38 4.07
CA MET A 53 -21.01 1.89 3.59
C MET A 53 -21.98 2.12 4.75
N THR A 54 -21.62 2.97 5.72
CA THR A 54 -22.41 3.19 6.94
C THR A 54 -23.57 4.18 6.79
N VAL A 55 -23.60 4.95 5.70
CA VAL A 55 -24.60 6.00 5.45
C VAL A 55 -25.18 5.83 4.06
N GLY A 56 -26.50 5.73 3.97
CA GLY A 56 -27.25 5.74 2.72
C GLY A 56 -28.49 6.61 2.87
N TYR A 57 -28.81 7.38 1.83
CA TYR A 57 -30.03 8.19 1.76
C TYR A 57 -30.90 7.67 0.62
N GLU A 58 -32.14 7.32 0.90
CA GLU A 58 -33.14 7.12 -0.16
C GLU A 58 -33.66 8.50 -0.60
N LEU A 59 -33.02 9.05 -1.63
CA LEU A 59 -33.55 10.21 -2.34
C LEU A 59 -34.49 9.70 -3.43
N GLY A 60 -35.78 10.02 -3.32
CA GLY A 60 -36.83 9.61 -4.27
C GLY A 60 -36.72 10.22 -5.67
N HIS A 61 -35.52 10.55 -6.12
CA HIS A 61 -35.23 11.12 -7.42
C HIS A 61 -34.81 9.99 -8.39
N ARG A 62 -35.30 10.08 -9.64
CA ARG A 62 -35.09 9.08 -10.69
C ARG A 62 -34.12 9.56 -11.77
N GLU A 63 -33.32 10.56 -11.45
CA GLU A 63 -32.34 11.17 -12.34
C GLU A 63 -30.95 10.59 -12.04
N MET A 64 -30.06 10.56 -13.04
CA MET A 64 -28.67 10.14 -12.86
C MET A 64 -27.93 11.19 -12.03
N VAL A 65 -27.19 10.73 -11.01
CA VAL A 65 -26.28 11.54 -10.20
C VAL A 65 -24.87 11.40 -10.76
#